data_AF-A0A2V3U172-F1
#
_entry.id   AF-A0A2V3U172-F1
#
_cell.length_a   1.000
_cell.length_b   1.000
_cell.length_c   1.000
_cell.angle_alpha   90.00
_cell.angle_beta   90.00
_cell.angle_gamma   90.00
#
_symmetry.space_group_name_H-M   'P 1'
#
loop_
_entity.id
_entity.type
_entity.pdbx_description
1 polymer ?
#
loop_
_entity_poly.entity_id
_entity_poly.type
_entity_poly.pdbx_seq_one_letter_code
_entity_poly.pdbx_strand_id
1 'polypeptide(L)'
;MRFVVAENAGRSDKAKAIMKAIENDHDNIVAMGALLAEKSIKAGLPGEALDRWFLREERHRRQGNIFYIHTKMMMIDPFGPNPRVFSGSANFSANSVTDNDENMLLLSGEWASEVTPVLVNEFMRLHRHLYFRTTALRLAGSGGADASKAAVLAPDDSWQADHFRQGRQKHRKRELFR
;
A
#
# COMPACT_ATOMS: atom_id res chain seq x y z
N MET A 1 1.54 -2.42 -13.84
CA MET A 1 1.11 -2.79 -12.47
C MET A 1 1.50 -1.65 -11.55
N ARG A 2 0.66 -1.31 -10.57
CA ARG A 2 0.83 -0.16 -9.69
C ARG A 2 0.62 -0.59 -8.24
N PHE A 3 1.45 -0.09 -7.35
CA PHE A 3 1.21 -0.21 -5.93
C PHE A 3 0.62 1.12 -5.43
N VAL A 4 -0.43 1.04 -4.65
CA VAL A 4 -1.14 2.23 -4.16
C VAL A 4 -1.26 2.12 -2.64
N VAL A 5 -0.90 3.19 -1.94
CA VAL A 5 -1.20 3.36 -0.52
C VAL A 5 -2.18 4.52 -0.42
N ALA A 6 -3.31 4.29 0.25
CA ALA A 6 -4.31 5.32 0.50
C ALA A 6 -4.77 5.24 1.96
N GLU A 7 -4.92 6.37 2.63
CA GLU A 7 -5.35 6.37 4.04
C GLU A 7 -6.80 5.87 4.19
N ASN A 8 -7.71 6.32 3.32
CA ASN A 8 -9.13 5.95 3.33
C ASN A 8 -9.74 6.08 1.93
N ALA A 9 -11.02 5.70 1.78
CA ALA A 9 -11.75 5.74 0.52
C ALA A 9 -12.20 7.17 0.09
N GLY A 10 -11.87 8.18 0.89
CA GLY A 10 -12.42 9.53 0.77
C GLY A 10 -13.80 9.69 1.42
N ARG A 11 -14.20 10.94 1.66
CA ARG A 11 -15.47 11.29 2.34
C ARG A 11 -16.66 11.42 1.40
N SER A 12 -16.44 11.96 0.20
CA SER A 12 -17.50 12.17 -0.80
C SER A 12 -17.80 10.90 -1.60
N ASP A 13 -19.01 10.81 -2.14
CA ASP A 13 -19.41 9.66 -2.98
C ASP A 13 -18.57 9.56 -4.25
N LYS A 14 -18.19 10.71 -4.81
CA LYS A 14 -17.24 10.78 -5.93
C LYS A 14 -15.89 10.15 -5.54
N ALA A 15 -15.34 10.49 -4.37
CA ALA A 15 -14.06 9.92 -3.93
C ALA A 15 -14.15 8.42 -3.68
N LYS A 16 -15.24 7.96 -3.05
CA LYS A 16 -15.51 6.53 -2.84
C LYS A 16 -15.63 5.77 -4.16
N ALA A 17 -16.31 6.35 -5.15
CA ALA A 17 -16.45 5.75 -6.48
C ALA A 17 -15.10 5.64 -7.20
N ILE A 18 -14.25 6.69 -7.11
CA ILE A 18 -12.89 6.68 -7.65
C ILE A 18 -12.06 5.59 -6.96
N MET A 19 -12.06 5.52 -5.63
CA MET A 19 -11.30 4.49 -4.92
C MET A 19 -11.80 3.09 -5.24
N LYS A 20 -13.11 2.88 -5.38
CA LYS A 20 -13.66 1.61 -5.84
C LYS A 20 -13.17 1.25 -7.25
N ALA A 21 -13.08 2.21 -8.17
CA ALA A 21 -12.53 1.99 -9.50
C ALA A 21 -11.03 1.62 -9.42
N ILE A 22 -10.25 2.30 -8.56
CA ILE A 22 -8.84 1.99 -8.32
C ILE A 22 -8.66 0.59 -7.74
N GLU A 23 -9.50 0.17 -6.80
CA GLU A 23 -9.47 -1.17 -6.19
C GLU A 23 -9.89 -2.29 -7.17
N ASN A 24 -10.77 -1.98 -8.12
CA ASN A 24 -11.26 -2.95 -9.12
C ASN A 24 -10.31 -3.11 -10.32
N ASP A 25 -9.39 -2.19 -10.53
CA ASP A 25 -8.35 -2.33 -11.55
C ASP A 25 -7.38 -3.45 -11.14
N HIS A 26 -7.36 -4.52 -11.93
CA HIS A 26 -6.54 -5.71 -11.72
C HIS A 26 -5.02 -5.42 -11.70
N ASP A 27 -4.59 -4.29 -12.27
CA ASP A 27 -3.21 -3.87 -12.25
C ASP A 27 -2.80 -3.12 -10.99
N ASN A 28 -3.75 -2.82 -10.09
CA ASN A 28 -3.47 -2.14 -8.85
C ASN A 28 -3.37 -3.14 -7.68
N ILE A 29 -2.39 -2.92 -6.82
CA ILE A 29 -2.28 -3.55 -5.52
C ILE A 29 -2.46 -2.45 -4.48
N VAL A 30 -3.70 -2.32 -3.98
CA VAL A 30 -4.10 -1.23 -3.09
C VAL A 30 -3.96 -1.66 -1.63
N ALA A 31 -3.25 -0.84 -0.85
CA ALA A 31 -3.16 -0.95 0.59
C ALA A 31 -3.88 0.26 1.22
N MET A 32 -4.92 0.00 2.00
CA MET A 32 -5.68 1.02 2.70
C MET A 32 -5.09 1.26 4.10
N GLY A 33 -5.25 2.48 4.64
CA GLY A 33 -4.98 2.88 6.02
C GLY A 33 -5.94 2.19 6.99
N ALA A 34 -5.92 0.87 6.99
CA ALA A 34 -6.79 0.02 7.76
C ALA A 34 -6.21 -0.18 9.16
N LEU A 35 -6.93 0.28 10.17
CA LEU A 35 -6.80 -0.26 11.50
C LEU A 35 -7.46 -1.64 11.48
N LEU A 36 -6.69 -2.68 11.82
CA LEU A 36 -7.28 -4.00 12.04
C LEU A 36 -8.30 -3.94 13.19
N ALA A 37 -7.97 -3.18 14.25
CA ALA A 37 -8.63 -3.28 15.53
C ALA A 37 -10.18 -3.24 15.49
N GLU A 38 -10.85 -2.16 15.08
CA GLU A 38 -12.29 -2.08 15.33
C GLU A 38 -13.12 -3.12 14.55
N LYS A 39 -12.76 -3.37 13.29
CA LYS A 39 -13.49 -4.31 12.42
C LYS A 39 -13.05 -5.76 12.63
N SER A 40 -11.76 -6.03 12.85
CA SER A 40 -11.25 -7.38 13.16
C SER A 40 -11.72 -7.86 14.53
N ILE A 41 -11.76 -6.97 15.54
CA ILE A 41 -12.33 -7.27 16.87
C ILE A 41 -13.81 -7.61 16.72
N LYS A 42 -14.59 -6.78 16.02
CA LYS A 42 -16.02 -7.04 15.74
C LYS A 42 -16.25 -8.33 14.94
N ALA A 43 -15.30 -8.72 14.09
CA ALA A 43 -15.37 -9.93 13.27
C ALA A 43 -14.80 -11.19 13.96
N GLY A 44 -14.29 -11.09 15.21
CA GLY A 44 -13.79 -12.24 15.97
C GLY A 44 -12.54 -12.92 15.38
N LEU A 45 -11.70 -12.19 14.63
CA LEU A 45 -10.52 -12.77 14.01
C LEU A 45 -9.44 -13.12 15.06
N PRO A 46 -8.78 -14.30 14.98
CA PRO A 46 -7.75 -14.72 15.93
C PRO A 46 -6.56 -13.76 16.13
N GLY A 47 -6.33 -12.84 15.18
CA GLY A 47 -5.29 -11.80 15.25
C GLY A 47 -5.55 -10.69 16.29
N GLU A 48 -6.69 -10.74 16.98
CA GLU A 48 -7.11 -9.74 17.97
C GLU A 48 -6.08 -9.47 19.08
N ALA A 49 -5.30 -10.47 19.48
CA ALA A 49 -4.26 -10.31 20.50
C ALA A 49 -3.13 -9.38 20.04
N LEU A 50 -2.71 -9.51 18.77
CA LEU A 50 -1.72 -8.62 18.15
C LEU A 50 -2.29 -7.20 18.01
N ASP A 51 -3.57 -7.07 17.68
CA ASP A 51 -4.24 -5.77 17.55
C ASP A 51 -4.40 -5.07 18.90
N ARG A 52 -4.81 -5.80 19.93
CA ARG A 52 -4.88 -5.29 21.31
C ARG A 52 -3.51 -4.93 21.84
N TRP A 53 -2.48 -5.72 21.53
CA TRP A 53 -1.09 -5.35 21.83
C TRP A 53 -0.69 -4.06 21.09
N PHE A 54 -0.94 -3.94 19.78
CA PHE A 54 -0.59 -2.75 18.99
C PHE A 54 -1.31 -1.48 19.46
N LEU A 55 -2.58 -1.59 19.88
CA LEU A 55 -3.33 -0.49 20.48
C LEU A 55 -2.79 -0.10 21.87
N ARG A 56 -2.33 -1.09 22.65
CA ARG A 56 -1.75 -0.87 23.99
C ARG A 56 -0.28 -0.46 23.95
N GLU A 57 0.41 -0.70 22.83
CA GLU A 57 1.81 -0.34 22.58
C GLU A 57 1.90 1.19 22.44
N GLU A 58 1.79 1.86 23.59
CA GLU A 58 1.79 3.30 23.75
C GLU A 58 3.16 3.85 24.19
N ARG A 59 4.17 2.99 24.42
CA ARG A 59 5.44 3.39 25.06
C ARG A 59 6.16 4.54 24.33
N HIS A 60 5.94 4.68 23.02
CA HIS A 60 6.44 5.80 22.21
C HIS A 60 5.33 6.68 21.59
N ARG A 61 4.06 6.47 21.96
CA ARG A 61 2.89 7.19 21.38
C ARG A 61 2.34 8.29 22.28
N ARG A 62 2.70 8.34 23.56
CA ARG A 62 2.24 9.39 24.50
C ARG A 62 2.92 10.74 24.28
N GLN A 63 4.06 10.76 23.61
CA GLN A 63 4.76 11.98 23.18
C GLN A 63 5.27 11.77 21.75
N GLY A 64 4.72 12.54 20.80
CA GLY A 64 5.06 12.47 19.37
C GLY A 64 3.84 12.64 18.45
N ASN A 65 4.05 13.27 17.29
CA ASN A 65 2.97 13.75 16.39
C ASN A 65 2.63 12.82 15.21
N ILE A 66 3.16 11.59 15.13
CA ILE A 66 3.14 10.83 13.86
C ILE A 66 2.23 9.61 13.93
N PHE A 67 0.92 9.86 13.81
CA PHE A 67 -0.11 8.82 13.59
C PHE A 67 -0.46 8.62 12.11
N TYR A 68 0.12 9.44 11.22
CA TYR A 68 -0.29 9.55 9.83
C TYR A 68 0.90 9.32 8.90
N ILE A 69 0.64 8.73 7.73
CA ILE A 69 1.59 8.74 6.62
C ILE A 69 1.47 10.12 5.97
N HIS A 70 2.40 11.02 6.27
CA HIS A 70 2.40 12.38 5.73
C HIS A 70 3.38 12.58 4.56
N THR A 71 4.04 11.52 4.12
CA THR A 71 4.93 11.56 2.96
C THR A 71 4.14 11.52 1.67
N LYS A 72 4.44 12.42 0.73
CA LYS A 72 3.85 12.43 -0.61
C LYS A 72 4.92 11.99 -1.59
N MET A 73 4.76 10.79 -2.13
CA MET A 73 5.72 10.22 -3.07
C MET A 73 4.99 9.47 -4.19
N MET A 74 5.49 9.62 -5.42
CA MET A 74 5.08 8.83 -6.57
C MET A 74 6.32 8.48 -7.38
N MET A 75 6.39 7.24 -7.83
CA MET A 75 7.50 6.73 -8.64
C MET A 75 6.94 6.07 -9.89
N ILE A 76 7.53 6.37 -11.04
CA ILE A 76 7.23 5.74 -12.33
C ILE A 76 8.49 5.01 -12.78
N ASP A 77 8.34 3.73 -13.12
CA ASP A 77 9.41 2.82 -13.55
C ASP A 77 10.68 2.94 -12.69
N PRO A 78 10.57 2.70 -11.37
CA PRO A 78 11.63 3.01 -10.41
C PRO A 78 12.97 2.30 -10.66
N PHE A 79 12.93 1.15 -11.33
CA PHE A 79 14.12 0.37 -11.70
C PHE A 79 14.34 0.34 -13.21
N GLY A 80 13.59 1.14 -13.96
CA GLY A 80 13.72 1.26 -15.41
C GLY A 80 14.88 2.18 -15.82
N PRO A 81 15.17 2.27 -17.12
CA PRO A 81 16.25 3.12 -17.64
C PRO A 81 15.98 4.63 -17.52
N ASN A 82 14.75 5.04 -17.21
CA ASN A 82 14.37 6.44 -17.04
C ASN A 82 13.38 6.60 -15.87
N PRO A 83 13.83 6.42 -14.61
CA PRO A 83 12.97 6.52 -13.46
C PRO A 83 12.50 7.97 -13.28
N ARG A 84 11.26 8.13 -12.83
CA ARG A 84 10.72 9.44 -12.43
C ARG A 84 10.22 9.38 -11.01
N VAL A 85 10.63 10.36 -10.22
CA VAL A 85 10.23 10.48 -8.82
C VAL A 85 9.58 11.83 -8.62
N PHE A 86 8.40 11.82 -8.00
CA PHE A 86 7.71 13.00 -7.53
C PHE A 86 7.66 12.95 -6.01
N SER A 87 8.20 13.97 -5.35
CA SER A 87 8.11 14.11 -3.89
C SER A 87 8.13 15.58 -3.49
N GLY A 88 7.56 15.92 -2.33
CA GLY A 88 7.51 17.31 -1.86
C GLY A 88 6.53 17.52 -0.73
N SER A 89 6.13 18.78 -0.55
CA SER A 89 5.14 19.18 0.45
C SER A 89 3.71 19.00 -0.06
N ALA A 90 3.51 19.03 -1.38
CA ALA A 90 2.17 19.03 -1.97
C ALA A 90 1.44 17.69 -1.86
N ASN A 91 0.15 17.74 -1.52
CA ASN A 91 -0.72 16.58 -1.63
C ASN A 91 -1.13 16.36 -3.10
N PHE A 92 -1.48 15.12 -3.48
CA PHE A 92 -2.04 14.83 -4.81
C PHE A 92 -3.52 15.25 -4.87
N SER A 93 -3.76 16.56 -4.79
CA SER A 93 -5.09 17.18 -4.70
C SER A 93 -5.20 18.42 -5.60
N ALA A 94 -6.42 18.84 -5.93
CA ALA A 94 -6.64 20.05 -6.73
C ALA A 94 -6.16 21.31 -5.99
N ASN A 95 -6.47 21.43 -4.70
CA ASN A 95 -6.11 22.60 -3.89
C ASN A 95 -4.59 22.79 -3.78
N SER A 96 -3.83 21.69 -3.81
CA SER A 96 -2.36 21.71 -3.86
C SER A 96 -1.79 22.33 -5.15
N VAL A 97 -2.61 22.50 -6.18
CA VAL A 97 -2.24 23.13 -7.46
C VAL A 97 -2.75 24.57 -7.55
N THR A 98 -3.91 24.87 -6.94
CA THR A 98 -4.62 26.14 -7.14
C THR A 98 -4.51 27.12 -5.96
N ASP A 99 -4.47 26.62 -4.73
CA ASP A 99 -4.75 27.43 -3.54
C ASP A 99 -3.62 27.41 -2.50
N ASN A 100 -2.93 26.28 -2.36
CA ASN A 100 -1.90 26.12 -1.33
C ASN A 100 -0.52 26.57 -1.84
N ASP A 101 0.28 27.16 -0.94
CA ASP A 101 1.71 27.39 -1.17
C ASP A 101 2.48 26.10 -0.86
N GLU A 102 2.54 25.22 -1.86
CA GLU A 102 3.19 23.92 -1.78
C GLU A 102 4.16 23.74 -2.97
N ASN A 103 5.12 22.83 -2.81
CA ASN A 103 6.11 22.51 -3.84
C ASN A 103 6.15 21.00 -4.11
N MET A 104 6.45 20.65 -5.36
CA MET A 104 6.77 19.29 -5.77
C MET A 104 8.07 19.28 -6.57
N LEU A 105 8.96 18.37 -6.18
CA LEU A 105 10.15 18.05 -6.94
C LEU A 105 9.84 16.92 -7.91
N LEU A 106 10.23 17.11 -9.16
CA LEU A 106 10.32 16.07 -10.16
C LEU A 106 11.80 15.74 -10.40
N LEU A 107 12.21 14.57 -9.95
CA LEU A 107 13.54 14.03 -10.23
C LEU A 107 13.45 13.06 -11.41
N SER A 108 14.48 13.08 -12.27
CA SER A 108 14.58 12.19 -13.44
C SER A 108 16.04 11.81 -13.71
N GLY A 109 16.26 10.78 -14.51
CA GLY A 109 17.60 10.32 -14.88
C GLY A 109 18.43 9.85 -13.68
N GLU A 110 19.68 10.31 -13.58
CA GLU A 110 20.62 9.91 -12.54
C GLU A 110 20.13 10.28 -11.13
N TRP A 111 19.66 11.52 -10.94
CA TRP A 111 19.11 11.98 -9.66
C TRP A 111 17.95 11.11 -9.16
N ALA A 112 17.05 10.70 -10.06
CA ALA A 112 15.98 9.78 -9.72
C ALA A 112 16.53 8.39 -9.38
N SER A 113 17.50 7.89 -10.16
CA SER A 113 18.10 6.57 -9.97
C SER A 113 18.76 6.43 -8.59
N GLU A 114 19.40 7.49 -8.09
CA GLU A 114 20.04 7.49 -6.77
C GLU A 114 19.02 7.38 -5.61
N VAL A 115 17.92 8.12 -5.68
CA VAL A 115 16.94 8.19 -4.57
C VAL A 115 15.90 7.08 -4.60
N THR A 116 15.64 6.52 -5.79
CA THR A 116 14.53 5.59 -5.98
C THR A 116 14.63 4.32 -5.14
N PRO A 117 15.79 3.65 -4.99
CA PRO A 117 15.90 2.47 -4.13
C PRO A 117 15.46 2.73 -2.68
N VAL A 118 15.80 3.91 -2.13
CA VAL A 118 15.42 4.33 -0.77
C VAL A 118 13.91 4.54 -0.69
N LEU A 119 13.34 5.29 -1.66
CA LEU A 119 11.91 5.59 -1.67
C LEU A 119 11.05 4.36 -1.94
N VAL A 120 11.48 3.45 -2.83
CA VAL A 120 10.79 2.17 -3.05
C VAL A 120 10.84 1.33 -1.79
N ASN A 121 11.98 1.25 -1.09
CA ASN A 121 12.07 0.50 0.15
C ASN A 121 11.09 1.03 1.20
N GLU A 122 11.06 2.35 1.43
CA GLU A 122 10.14 2.97 2.38
C GLU A 122 8.67 2.81 1.96
N PHE A 123 8.37 3.03 0.69
CA PHE A 123 7.03 2.83 0.15
C PHE A 123 6.57 1.38 0.33
N MET A 124 7.43 0.41 0.02
CA MET A 124 7.10 -1.01 0.13
C MET A 124 6.99 -1.46 1.58
N ARG A 125 7.77 -0.88 2.51
CA ARG A 125 7.61 -1.07 3.95
C ARG A 125 6.20 -0.67 4.41
N LEU A 126 5.76 0.53 4.04
CA LEU A 126 4.42 1.04 4.36
C LEU A 126 3.32 0.23 3.65
N HIS A 127 3.48 -0.03 2.36
CA HIS A 127 2.53 -0.78 1.55
C HIS A 127 2.30 -2.16 2.12
N ARG A 128 3.35 -2.94 2.37
CA ARG A 128 3.23 -4.31 2.89
C ARG A 128 2.62 -4.34 4.28
N HIS A 129 2.99 -3.38 5.12
CA HIS A 129 2.43 -3.22 6.46
C HIS A 129 0.92 -2.95 6.45
N LEU A 130 0.40 -2.24 5.44
CA LEU A 130 -1.04 -1.95 5.33
C LEU A 130 -1.81 -2.96 4.47
N TYR A 131 -1.15 -3.56 3.48
CA TYR A 131 -1.77 -4.48 2.53
C TYR A 131 -2.27 -5.76 3.19
N PHE A 132 -1.50 -6.32 4.13
CA PHE A 132 -1.93 -7.52 4.84
C PHE A 132 -3.21 -7.25 5.64
N ARG A 133 -3.32 -6.07 6.25
CA ARG A 133 -4.50 -5.64 7.02
C ARG A 133 -5.72 -5.47 6.13
N THR A 134 -5.52 -4.79 5.01
CA THR A 134 -6.55 -4.59 3.98
C THR A 134 -7.10 -5.92 3.49
N THR A 135 -6.21 -6.89 3.23
CA THR A 135 -6.58 -8.24 2.78
C THR A 135 -7.32 -9.00 3.86
N ALA A 136 -6.82 -9.01 5.11
CA ALA A 136 -7.47 -9.70 6.23
C ALA A 136 -8.89 -9.19 6.48
N LEU A 137 -9.10 -7.87 6.49
CA LEU A 137 -10.43 -7.27 6.65
C LEU A 137 -11.37 -7.59 5.50
N ARG A 138 -10.86 -7.59 4.26
CA ARG A 138 -11.65 -7.95 3.07
C ARG A 138 -12.13 -9.40 3.16
N LEU A 139 -11.24 -10.32 3.53
CA LEU A 139 -11.57 -11.74 3.69
C LEU A 139 -12.57 -11.98 4.84
N ALA A 140 -12.42 -11.29 5.97
CA ALA A 140 -13.37 -11.36 7.06
C ALA A 140 -14.75 -10.85 6.65
N GLY A 141 -14.80 -9.75 5.88
CA GLY A 141 -16.05 -9.19 5.35
C GLY A 141 -16.75 -10.08 4.32
N SER A 142 -16.02 -10.96 3.62
CA SER A 142 -16.56 -11.88 2.62
C SER A 142 -16.98 -13.25 3.17
N GLY A 143 -17.19 -13.39 4.49
CA GLY A 143 -17.56 -14.65 5.12
C GLY A 143 -16.37 -15.51 5.58
N GLY A 144 -15.17 -14.93 5.66
CA GLY A 144 -13.94 -15.61 6.06
C GLY A 144 -13.32 -16.44 4.94
N ALA A 145 -12.00 -16.35 4.79
CA ALA A 145 -11.24 -17.39 4.11
C ALA A 145 -10.67 -18.34 5.15
N ASP A 146 -10.53 -19.61 4.78
CA ASP A 146 -9.82 -20.59 5.58
C ASP A 146 -8.35 -20.14 5.77
N ALA A 147 -8.05 -19.60 6.94
CA ALA A 147 -6.72 -19.08 7.27
C ALA A 147 -5.64 -20.17 7.19
N SER A 148 -6.01 -21.45 7.34
CA SER A 148 -5.08 -22.57 7.18
C SER A 148 -4.55 -22.67 5.74
N LYS A 149 -5.32 -22.25 4.73
CA LYS A 149 -4.87 -22.22 3.33
C LYS A 149 -3.92 -21.06 3.02
N ALA A 150 -3.97 -19.97 3.80
CA ALA A 150 -3.09 -18.82 3.62
C ALA A 150 -1.72 -19.01 4.28
N ALA A 151 -1.62 -19.91 5.26
CA ALA A 151 -0.42 -20.11 6.09
C ALA A 151 0.54 -21.20 5.57
N VAL A 152 0.15 -21.98 4.56
CA VAL A 152 0.93 -23.12 4.06
C VAL A 152 1.61 -22.76 2.75
N LEU A 153 2.94 -22.81 2.74
CA LEU A 153 3.73 -22.72 1.52
C LEU A 153 3.62 -24.04 0.76
N ALA A 154 3.52 -23.99 -0.56
CA ALA A 154 3.64 -25.19 -1.38
C ALA A 154 5.03 -25.81 -1.17
N PRO A 155 5.16 -27.12 -0.94
CA PRO A 155 6.44 -27.78 -0.68
C PRO A 155 7.29 -27.96 -1.94
N ASP A 156 6.72 -27.77 -3.13
CA ASP A 156 7.38 -27.85 -4.43
C ASP A 156 7.57 -26.46 -5.07
N ASP A 157 7.96 -26.40 -6.34
CA ASP A 157 8.19 -25.16 -7.08
C ASP A 157 6.93 -24.62 -7.80
N SER A 158 5.76 -25.23 -7.63
CA SER A 158 4.53 -24.85 -8.33
C SER A 158 4.10 -23.41 -8.04
N TRP A 159 4.48 -22.86 -6.88
CA TRP A 159 4.23 -21.46 -6.52
C TRP A 159 4.91 -20.46 -7.47
N GLN A 160 5.96 -20.88 -8.18
CA GLN A 160 6.68 -20.05 -9.15
C GLN A 160 5.93 -19.90 -10.47
N ALA A 161 5.09 -20.86 -10.86
CA ALA A 161 4.50 -20.92 -12.20
C ALA A 161 3.79 -19.63 -12.63
N ASP A 162 3.03 -19.01 -11.72
CA ASP A 162 2.32 -17.75 -11.99
C ASP A 162 3.24 -16.54 -12.22
N HIS A 163 4.49 -16.59 -11.75
CA HIS A 163 5.48 -15.54 -12.01
C HIS A 163 5.95 -15.56 -13.47
N PHE A 164 5.85 -16.70 -14.16
CA PHE A 164 6.26 -16.86 -15.55
C PHE A 164 5.08 -16.82 -16.53
N ARG A 165 3.84 -16.84 -16.04
CA ARG A 165 2.64 -16.74 -16.88
C ARG A 165 2.30 -15.27 -17.19
N GLN A 166 2.45 -14.89 -18.46
CA GLN A 166 2.07 -13.55 -18.94
C GLN A 166 0.62 -13.19 -18.57
N GLY A 167 0.36 -11.91 -18.35
CA GLY A 167 -0.96 -11.42 -17.93
C GLY A 167 -1.30 -11.64 -16.45
N ARG A 168 -0.52 -12.42 -15.68
CA ARG A 168 -0.68 -12.53 -14.22
C ARG A 168 -0.06 -11.34 -13.49
N GLN A 169 -0.66 -10.97 -12.36
CA GLN A 169 -0.12 -9.94 -11.48
C GLN A 169 1.27 -10.32 -10.93
N LYS A 170 1.48 -11.59 -10.56
CA LYS A 170 2.79 -12.12 -10.12
C LYS A 170 3.88 -11.99 -11.19
N HIS A 171 3.53 -12.22 -12.46
CA HIS A 171 4.43 -11.97 -13.59
C HIS A 171 4.81 -10.50 -13.71
N ARG A 172 3.83 -9.58 -13.71
CA ARG A 172 4.10 -8.13 -13.76
C ARG A 172 4.89 -7.63 -12.56
N LYS A 173 4.69 -8.22 -11.37
CA LYS A 173 5.49 -7.93 -10.19
C LYS A 173 6.94 -8.35 -10.36
N ARG A 174 7.20 -9.56 -10.85
CA ARG A 174 8.56 -10.00 -11.14
C ARG A 174 9.23 -9.05 -12.13
N GLU A 175 8.54 -8.67 -13.21
CA GLU A 175 9.03 -7.73 -14.22
C GLU A 175 9.42 -6.36 -13.65
N LEU A 176 8.63 -5.84 -12.71
CA LEU A 176 8.89 -4.53 -12.09
C LEU A 176 10.16 -4.52 -11.23
N PHE A 177 10.51 -5.63 -10.59
CA PHE A 177 11.65 -5.74 -9.65
C PHE A 177 12.80 -6.57 -10.21
N ARG A 178 13.00 -6.55 -11.54
CA ARG A 178 14.11 -7.26 -12.19
C ARG A 178 15.45 -6.60 -11.94
#